data_AF-A0A7C5IPX0-F1
#
_entry.id   AF-A0A7C5IPX0-F1
#
_cell.length_a   1.000
_cell.length_b   1.000
_cell.length_c   1.000
_cell.angle_alpha   90.00
_cell.angle_beta   90.00
_cell.angle_gamma   90.00
#
_symmetry.space_group_name_H-M   'P 1'
#
loop_
_entity.id
_entity.type
_entity.pdbx_description
1 polymer ?
#
loop_
_entity_poly.entity_id
_entity_poly.type
_entity_poly.pdbx_seq_one_letter_code
_entity_poly.pdbx_strand_id
1 'polypeptide(L)'
;MADFRNYHCPIHQFNCEYMMDWLLTWDEHALLAVNGLSTPWLDVVMGWLSNKIAWVPVYAILLLGLIQLLGWKRALLAALLAIPLILLADQATSGLLKPWVARPRPCHIPELRSVLHLVNNKCGGPFGFASSHAANFFALATYLGFFFRQRWRYSPIIFLAVASLVAFSRVYL
;
A
#
# COMPACT_ATOMS: atom_id res chain seq x y z
N MET A 1 -14.17 -3.23 -23.61
CA MET A 1 -13.58 -2.05 -24.30
C MET A 1 -14.04 -0.81 -23.57
N ALA A 2 -13.24 -0.32 -22.63
CA ALA A 2 -13.47 1.00 -22.03
C ALA A 2 -12.59 1.98 -22.82
N ASP A 3 -13.22 2.72 -23.72
CA ASP A 3 -12.58 3.72 -24.57
C ASP A 3 -12.35 4.98 -23.73
N PHE A 4 -11.09 5.25 -23.39
CA PHE A 4 -10.69 6.41 -22.59
C PHE A 4 -10.73 7.74 -23.39
N ARG A 5 -11.22 7.74 -24.63
CA ARG A 5 -11.14 8.89 -25.56
C ARG A 5 -12.13 10.04 -25.32
N ASN A 6 -13.04 9.96 -24.35
CA ASN A 6 -14.11 10.95 -24.19
C ASN A 6 -14.03 11.76 -22.88
N TYR A 7 -12.87 12.33 -22.58
CA TYR A 7 -12.80 13.49 -21.69
C TYR A 7 -12.61 14.75 -22.54
N HIS A 8 -13.70 15.48 -22.76
CA HIS A 8 -13.67 16.82 -23.37
C HIS A 8 -12.85 17.76 -22.47
N CYS A 9 -11.74 18.29 -22.98
CA CYS A 9 -10.97 19.34 -22.31
C CYS A 9 -10.53 20.37 -23.38
N PRO A 10 -10.62 21.69 -23.15
CA PRO A 10 -10.41 22.68 -24.20
C PRO A 10 -8.93 23.08 -24.30
N ILE A 11 -8.33 22.90 -25.49
CA ILE A 11 -7.19 23.63 -26.11
C ILE A 11 -5.82 23.66 -25.36
N HIS A 12 -5.75 23.39 -24.05
CA HIS A 12 -4.51 23.21 -23.27
C HIS A 12 -4.02 21.73 -23.22
N GLN A 13 -4.65 20.84 -23.99
CA GLN A 13 -4.57 19.36 -23.86
C GLN A 13 -3.26 18.70 -24.33
N PHE A 14 -2.54 19.25 -25.31
CA PHE A 14 -1.38 18.57 -25.88
C PHE A 14 -0.34 18.19 -24.80
N ASN A 15 0.07 19.14 -23.96
CA ASN A 15 1.07 18.86 -22.92
C ASN A 15 0.56 17.94 -21.79
N CYS A 16 -0.75 17.92 -21.49
CA CYS A 16 -1.30 17.06 -20.45
C CYS A 16 -1.43 15.60 -20.87
N GLU A 17 -1.81 15.33 -22.13
CA GLU A 17 -1.84 13.96 -22.66
C GLU A 17 -0.43 13.37 -22.68
N TYR A 18 0.55 14.09 -23.24
CA TYR A 18 1.96 13.62 -23.24
C TYR A 18 2.52 13.45 -21.83
N MET A 19 2.20 14.34 -20.88
CA MET A 19 2.68 14.24 -19.50
C MET A 19 2.06 13.04 -18.77
N MET A 20 0.77 12.76 -18.99
CA MET A 20 0.08 11.64 -18.36
C MET A 20 0.55 10.31 -18.94
N ASP A 21 0.75 10.23 -20.26
CA ASP A 21 1.30 9.04 -20.93
C ASP A 21 2.75 8.78 -20.51
N TRP A 22 3.55 9.85 -20.34
CA TRP A 22 4.89 9.74 -19.79
C TRP A 22 4.86 9.18 -18.37
N LEU A 23 4.00 9.69 -17.48
CA LEU A 23 3.85 9.18 -16.12
C LEU A 23 3.44 7.70 -16.09
N LEU A 24 2.51 7.29 -16.96
CA LEU A 24 2.07 5.90 -17.07
C LEU A 24 3.21 4.99 -17.55
N THR A 25 4.00 5.44 -18.53
CA THR A 25 5.16 4.71 -19.02
C THR A 25 6.21 4.51 -17.92
N TRP A 26 6.48 5.55 -17.11
CA TRP A 26 7.39 5.44 -15.97
C TRP A 26 6.85 4.53 -14.86
N ASP A 27 5.55 4.57 -14.56
CA ASP A 27 4.91 3.65 -13.61
C ASP A 27 5.05 2.19 -14.08
N GLU A 28 4.84 1.94 -15.37
CA GLU A 28 4.99 0.61 -15.97
C GLU A 28 6.44 0.12 -15.93
N HIS A 29 7.40 0.94 -16.36
CA HIS A 29 8.81 0.60 -16.29
C HIS A 29 9.29 0.37 -14.86
N ALA A 30 8.82 1.19 -13.90
CA ALA A 30 9.14 0.99 -12.48
C ALA A 30 8.55 -0.32 -11.96
N LEU A 31 7.30 -0.64 -12.31
CA LEU A 31 6.65 -1.90 -11.96
C LEU A 31 7.43 -3.09 -12.53
N LEU A 32 7.74 -3.09 -13.82
CA LEU A 32 8.47 -4.16 -14.48
C LEU A 32 9.91 -4.30 -13.95
N ALA A 33 10.58 -3.18 -13.63
CA ALA A 33 11.89 -3.21 -13.01
C ALA A 33 11.85 -3.88 -11.63
N VAL A 34 10.85 -3.56 -10.80
CA VAL A 34 10.71 -4.13 -9.46
C VAL A 34 10.25 -5.59 -9.50
N ASN A 35 9.25 -5.91 -10.34
CA ASN A 35 8.76 -7.28 -10.52
C ASN A 35 9.84 -8.18 -11.18
N GLY A 36 10.67 -7.61 -12.06
CA GLY A 36 11.81 -8.29 -12.68
C GLY A 36 12.93 -8.68 -11.70
N LEU A 37 12.94 -8.15 -10.48
CA LEU A 37 13.84 -8.60 -9.40
C LEU A 37 13.42 -9.95 -8.80
N SER A 38 12.35 -10.58 -9.33
CA SER A 38 11.79 -11.82 -8.81
C SER A 38 12.81 -12.94 -8.68
N THR A 39 13.03 -13.39 -7.44
CA THR A 39 13.84 -14.58 -7.13
C THR A 39 13.13 -15.42 -6.06
N PRO A 40 13.31 -16.76 -6.04
CA PRO A 40 12.51 -17.64 -5.19
C PRO A 40 12.55 -17.31 -3.68
N TRP A 41 13.70 -16.87 -3.17
CA TRP A 41 13.83 -16.49 -1.75
C TRP A 41 13.21 -15.12 -1.47
N LEU A 42 13.31 -14.18 -2.41
CA LEU A 42 12.76 -12.83 -2.25
C LEU A 42 11.22 -12.86 -2.35
N ASP A 43 10.66 -13.74 -3.17
CA ASP A 43 9.22 -13.98 -3.24
C ASP A 43 8.64 -14.45 -1.90
N VAL A 44 9.38 -15.28 -1.17
CA VAL A 44 8.99 -15.72 0.19
C VAL A 44 8.98 -14.53 1.15
N VAL A 45 10.04 -13.71 1.13
CA VAL A 45 10.15 -12.53 2.02
C VAL A 45 9.07 -11.49 1.70
N MET A 46 8.89 -11.14 0.43
CA MET A 46 7.89 -10.16 -0.01
C MET A 46 6.47 -10.69 0.23
N GLY A 47 6.24 -11.99 0.00
CA GLY A 47 4.99 -12.67 0.33
C GLY A 47 4.66 -12.61 1.83
N TRP A 48 5.66 -12.83 2.70
CA TRP A 48 5.50 -12.69 4.14
C TRP A 48 5.20 -11.24 4.55
N LEU A 49 5.95 -10.26 4.02
CA LEU A 49 5.74 -8.84 4.29
C LEU A 49 4.33 -8.38 3.90
N SER A 50 3.77 -8.87 2.79
CA SER A 50 2.41 -8.53 2.37
C SER A 50 1.31 -9.35 3.06
N ASN A 51 1.65 -10.38 3.85
CA ASN A 51 0.65 -11.26 4.46
C ASN A 51 0.15 -10.67 5.80
N LYS A 52 -1.12 -10.24 5.84
CA LYS A 52 -1.75 -9.67 7.04
C LYS A 52 -1.63 -10.55 8.29
N ILE A 53 -1.70 -11.88 8.13
CA ILE A 53 -1.63 -12.82 9.27
C ILE A 53 -0.21 -12.89 9.84
N ALA A 54 0.81 -12.76 8.99
CA ALA A 54 2.21 -12.75 9.40
C ALA A 54 2.54 -11.61 10.36
N TRP A 55 1.76 -10.54 10.36
CA TRP A 55 1.92 -9.39 11.25
C TRP A 55 1.27 -9.55 12.63
N VAL A 56 0.47 -10.60 12.87
CA VAL A 56 -0.19 -10.84 14.17
C VAL A 56 0.80 -10.86 15.35
N PRO A 57 1.95 -11.56 15.28
CA PRO A 57 2.96 -11.51 16.35
C PRO A 57 3.52 -10.10 16.55
N VAL A 58 3.72 -9.35 15.48
CA VAL A 58 4.22 -7.96 15.55
C VAL A 58 3.19 -7.06 16.23
N TYR A 59 1.90 -7.19 15.91
CA TYR A 59 0.84 -6.45 16.59
C TYR A 59 0.75 -6.78 18.08
N ALA A 60 0.97 -8.04 18.47
CA ALA A 60 1.04 -8.42 19.88
C ALA A 60 2.22 -7.74 20.60
N ILE A 61 3.40 -7.71 19.99
CA ILE A 61 4.58 -7.01 20.55
C ILE A 61 4.30 -5.51 20.68
N LEU A 62 3.69 -4.88 19.67
CA LEU A 62 3.33 -3.47 19.71
C LEU A 62 2.32 -3.17 20.82
N LEU A 63 1.33 -4.03 21.03
CA LEU A 63 0.37 -3.89 22.13
C LEU A 63 1.07 -4.00 23.49
N LEU A 64 1.98 -4.96 23.67
CA LEU A 64 2.79 -5.07 24.89
C LEU A 64 3.64 -3.83 25.13
N GLY A 65 4.25 -3.27 24.08
CA GLY A 65 4.98 -2.01 24.15
C GLY A 65 4.10 -0.82 24.55
N LEU A 66 2.88 -0.74 24.01
CA LEU A 66 1.89 0.28 24.42
C LEU A 66 1.49 0.11 25.89
N ILE A 67 1.29 -1.13 26.36
CA ILE A 67 0.96 -1.42 27.77
C ILE A 67 2.08 -0.94 28.68
N GLN A 68 3.34 -1.20 28.33
CA GLN A 68 4.48 -0.72 29.10
C GLN A 68 4.60 0.81 29.10
N LEU A 69 4.24 1.47 27.99
CA LEU A 69 4.37 2.92 27.86
C LEU A 69 3.21 3.70 28.51
N LEU A 70 1.98 3.21 28.39
CA LEU A 70 0.76 3.95 28.75
C LEU A 70 -0.03 3.33 29.91
N GLY A 71 0.30 2.09 30.29
CA GLY A 71 -0.51 1.25 31.17
C GLY A 71 -1.67 0.55 30.45
N TRP A 72 -2.13 -0.57 31.01
CA TRP A 72 -3.10 -1.48 30.37
C TRP A 72 -4.36 -0.80 29.82
N LYS A 73 -5.04 0.04 30.64
CA LYS A 73 -6.30 0.69 30.23
C LYS A 73 -6.12 1.63 29.04
N ARG A 74 -5.07 2.46 29.06
CA ARG A 74 -4.79 3.43 28.00
C ARG A 74 -4.26 2.76 26.75
N ALA A 75 -3.46 1.70 26.90
CA ALA A 75 -2.98 0.90 25.79
C ALA A 75 -4.11 0.18 25.05
N LEU A 76 -5.06 -0.41 25.78
CA LEU A 76 -6.25 -1.01 25.18
C LEU A 76 -7.10 0.03 24.44
N LEU A 77 -7.30 1.22 25.03
CA LEU A 77 -7.99 2.31 24.34
C LEU A 77 -7.25 2.75 23.08
N ALA A 78 -5.92 2.88 23.14
CA ALA A 78 -5.10 3.25 21.98
C ALA A 78 -5.19 2.19 20.86
N ALA A 79 -5.17 0.90 21.21
CA ALA A 79 -5.37 -0.19 20.25
C ALA A 79 -6.79 -0.18 19.66
N LEU A 80 -7.81 0.07 20.48
CA LEU A 80 -9.20 0.19 20.03
C LEU A 80 -9.37 1.33 19.04
N LEU A 81 -8.74 2.49 19.29
CA LEU A 81 -8.76 3.66 18.39
C LEU A 81 -7.97 3.45 17.10
N ALA A 82 -7.06 2.48 17.03
CA ALA A 82 -6.39 2.12 15.79
C ALA A 82 -7.35 1.45 14.78
N ILE A 83 -8.40 0.77 15.26
CA ILE A 83 -9.39 0.09 14.41
C ILE A 83 -10.14 1.09 13.50
N PRO A 84 -10.82 2.12 14.02
CA PRO A 84 -11.50 3.09 13.16
C PRO A 84 -10.52 3.84 12.26
N LEU A 85 -9.29 4.10 12.69
CA LEU A 85 -8.27 4.71 11.83
C LEU A 85 -7.96 3.83 10.59
N ILE A 86 -7.72 2.54 10.80
CA ILE A 86 -7.46 1.59 9.71
C ILE A 86 -8.69 1.45 8.82
N LEU A 87 -9.89 1.39 9.40
CA LEU A 87 -11.13 1.32 8.63
C LEU A 87 -11.33 2.58 7.78
N LEU A 88 -11.06 3.76 8.31
CA LEU A 88 -11.14 5.01 7.55
C LEU A 88 -10.11 5.05 6.42
N ALA A 89 -8.88 4.61 6.66
CA ALA A 89 -7.85 4.51 5.62
C ALA A 89 -8.26 3.52 4.51
N ASP A 90 -8.82 2.37 4.89
CA ASP A 90 -9.30 1.39 3.91
C ASP A 90 -10.50 1.93 3.14
N GLN A 91 -11.48 2.51 3.80
CA GLN A 91 -12.68 3.06 3.14
C GLN A 91 -12.35 4.27 2.26
N ALA A 92 -11.41 5.12 2.66
CA ALA A 92 -10.94 6.22 1.81
C ALA A 92 -10.31 5.69 0.52
N THR A 93 -9.48 4.65 0.60
CA THR A 93 -8.84 4.09 -0.59
C THR A 93 -9.78 3.20 -1.41
N SER A 94 -10.44 2.24 -0.78
CA SER A 94 -11.31 1.24 -1.41
C SER A 94 -12.66 1.79 -1.84
N GLY A 95 -13.28 2.62 -1.01
CA GLY A 95 -14.63 3.12 -1.21
C GLY A 95 -14.70 4.43 -1.99
N LEU A 96 -13.69 5.31 -1.86
CA LEU A 96 -13.68 6.60 -2.54
C LEU A 96 -12.71 6.61 -3.72
N LEU A 97 -11.41 6.37 -3.48
CA LEU A 97 -10.39 6.57 -4.51
C LEU A 97 -10.47 5.54 -5.64
N LYS A 98 -10.70 4.26 -5.33
CA LYS A 98 -10.79 3.20 -6.34
C LYS A 98 -11.93 3.42 -7.35
N PRO A 99 -13.19 3.67 -6.93
CA PRO A 99 -14.26 3.97 -7.87
C PRO A 99 -14.05 5.29 -8.61
N TRP A 100 -13.43 6.28 -7.96
CA TRP A 100 -13.24 7.60 -8.55
C TRP A 100 -12.19 7.62 -9.66
N VAL A 101 -11.06 6.94 -9.45
CA VAL A 101 -9.97 6.89 -10.44
C VAL A 101 -10.15 5.75 -11.44
N ALA A 102 -10.79 4.65 -11.03
CA ALA A 102 -11.11 3.49 -11.87
C ALA A 102 -9.91 2.91 -12.65
N ARG A 103 -8.68 3.09 -12.15
CA ARG A 103 -7.46 2.56 -12.79
C ARG A 103 -7.37 1.03 -12.63
N PRO A 104 -7.35 0.24 -13.72
CA PRO A 104 -7.18 -1.20 -13.63
C PRO A 104 -5.80 -1.57 -13.10
N ARG A 105 -5.70 -2.70 -12.39
CA ARG A 105 -4.39 -3.23 -11.99
C ARG A 105 -3.61 -3.76 -13.21
N PRO A 106 -2.28 -3.70 -13.18
CA PRO A 106 -1.42 -4.28 -14.21
C PRO A 106 -1.76 -5.75 -14.53
N CYS A 107 -2.11 -6.55 -13.51
CA CYS A 107 -2.47 -7.96 -13.70
C CYS A 107 -3.80 -8.21 -14.44
N HIS A 108 -4.65 -7.19 -14.59
CA HIS A 108 -5.89 -7.24 -15.37
C HIS A 108 -5.70 -6.72 -16.81
N ILE A 109 -4.51 -6.23 -17.16
CA ILE A 109 -4.17 -5.78 -18.51
C ILE A 109 -3.58 -6.97 -19.27
N PRO A 110 -4.22 -7.45 -20.36
CA PRO A 110 -3.79 -8.66 -21.07
C PRO A 110 -2.33 -8.63 -21.55
N GLU A 111 -1.87 -7.46 -21.99
CA GLU A 111 -0.52 -7.22 -22.51
C GLU A 111 0.55 -7.36 -21.42
N LEU A 112 0.24 -6.94 -20.18
CA LEU A 112 1.16 -7.01 -19.05
C LEU A 112 1.08 -8.37 -18.33
N ARG A 113 -0.07 -9.03 -18.39
CA ARG A 113 -0.30 -10.30 -17.69
C ARG A 113 0.64 -11.43 -18.15
N SER A 114 1.10 -11.41 -19.40
CA SER A 114 2.05 -12.40 -19.93
C SER A 114 3.49 -12.20 -19.47
N VAL A 115 3.84 -10.98 -19.03
CA VAL A 115 5.19 -10.59 -18.63
C VAL A 115 5.34 -10.51 -17.11
N LEU A 116 4.25 -10.26 -16.39
CA LEU A 116 4.26 -10.14 -14.93
C LEU A 116 4.44 -11.50 -14.23
N HIS A 117 5.40 -11.56 -13.31
CA HIS A 117 5.54 -12.66 -12.38
C HIS A 117 4.56 -12.49 -11.21
N LEU A 118 3.43 -13.20 -11.27
CA LEU A 118 2.42 -13.18 -10.21
C LEU A 118 2.73 -14.23 -9.14
N VAL A 119 3.26 -13.77 -8.01
CA VAL A 119 3.55 -14.66 -6.88
C VAL A 119 2.24 -15.27 -6.35
N ASN A 120 2.18 -16.61 -6.33
CA ASN A 120 0.99 -17.41 -6.00
C ASN A 120 -0.20 -17.27 -6.97
N ASN A 121 0.00 -16.73 -8.18
CA ASN A 121 -1.04 -16.56 -9.19
C ASN A 121 -2.25 -15.73 -8.70
N LYS A 122 -2.05 -14.85 -7.71
CA LYS A 122 -3.10 -14.01 -7.12
C LYS A 122 -3.12 -12.63 -7.75
N CYS A 123 -4.07 -12.38 -8.66
CA CYS A 123 -4.41 -11.02 -9.05
C CYS A 123 -5.46 -10.48 -8.08
N GLY A 124 -5.20 -9.32 -7.48
CA GLY A 124 -6.11 -8.69 -6.53
C GLY A 124 -7.39 -8.15 -7.19
N GLY A 125 -8.12 -7.29 -6.48
CA GLY A 125 -9.33 -6.65 -7.00
C GLY A 125 -9.11 -5.83 -8.29
N PRO A 126 -10.19 -5.36 -8.94
CA PRO A 126 -10.11 -4.77 -10.28
C PRO A 126 -9.27 -3.50 -10.33
N PHE A 127 -9.34 -2.66 -9.28
CA PHE A 127 -8.68 -1.36 -9.23
C PHE A 127 -7.41 -1.36 -8.37
N GLY A 128 -6.36 -0.70 -8.88
CA GLY A 128 -5.04 -0.63 -8.25
C GLY A 128 -4.79 0.61 -7.41
N PHE A 129 -5.45 1.72 -7.74
CA PHE A 129 -5.20 3.02 -7.12
C PHE A 129 -6.33 3.44 -6.17
N ALA A 130 -6.08 3.85 -4.92
CA ALA A 130 -4.83 3.76 -4.17
C ALA A 130 -4.71 2.41 -3.43
N SER A 131 -3.48 2.03 -3.05
CA SER A 131 -3.22 0.79 -2.32
C SER A 131 -3.72 0.85 -0.88
N SER A 132 -4.82 0.16 -0.60
CA SER A 132 -5.39 0.08 0.76
C SER A 132 -4.44 -0.59 1.76
N HIS A 133 -3.65 -1.56 1.30
CA HIS A 133 -2.66 -2.21 2.17
C HIS A 133 -1.58 -1.21 2.61
N ALA A 134 -1.03 -0.45 1.67
CA ALA A 134 -0.06 0.60 2.00
C ALA A 134 -0.68 1.67 2.92
N ALA A 135 -1.89 2.16 2.59
CA ALA A 135 -2.57 3.18 3.39
C ALA A 135 -2.78 2.73 4.85
N ASN A 136 -3.21 1.48 5.07
CA ASN A 136 -3.43 0.95 6.41
C ASN A 136 -2.12 0.87 7.22
N PHE A 137 -1.03 0.43 6.59
CA PHE A 137 0.29 0.36 7.24
C PHE A 137 0.85 1.74 7.55
N PHE A 138 0.74 2.72 6.65
CA PHE A 138 1.18 4.09 6.91
C PHE A 138 0.34 4.78 7.99
N ALA A 139 -0.98 4.55 8.01
CA ALA A 139 -1.86 5.08 9.05
C ALA A 139 -1.47 4.52 10.42
N LEU A 140 -1.30 3.21 10.54
CA LEU A 140 -0.88 2.56 11.78
C LEU A 140 0.54 2.98 12.21
N ALA A 141 1.50 3.04 11.27
CA ALA A 141 2.87 3.46 11.52
C ALA A 141 2.94 4.88 12.08
N THR A 142 2.18 5.80 11.48
CA THR A 142 2.11 7.20 11.92
C THR A 142 1.49 7.29 13.31
N TYR A 143 0.37 6.60 13.53
CA TYR A 143 -0.34 6.56 14.80
C TYR A 143 0.54 6.02 15.95
N LEU A 144 1.17 4.86 15.75
CA LEU A 144 2.09 4.28 16.74
C LEU A 144 3.35 5.12 16.93
N GLY A 145 3.86 5.73 15.86
CA GLY A 145 4.99 6.65 15.92
C GLY A 145 4.77 7.77 16.92
N PHE A 146 3.56 8.34 17.01
CA PHE A 146 3.25 9.38 17.99
C PHE A 146 3.36 8.90 19.44
N PHE A 147 2.90 7.69 19.75
CA PHE A 147 3.04 7.13 21.10
C PHE A 147 4.50 6.84 21.44
N PHE A 148 5.16 6.02 20.61
CA PHE A 148 6.52 5.55 20.90
C PHE A 148 7.56 6.67 20.82
N ARG A 149 7.31 7.78 20.13
CA ARG A 149 8.23 8.93 20.05
C ARG A 149 8.59 9.49 21.42
N GLN A 150 7.66 9.43 22.39
CA GLN A 150 7.89 9.95 23.73
C GLN A 150 9.02 9.20 24.46
N ARG A 151 9.17 7.90 24.19
CA ARG A 151 10.25 7.08 24.76
C ARG A 151 11.45 6.95 23.82
N TRP A 152 11.19 6.81 22.53
CA TRP A 152 12.17 6.57 21.48
C TRP A 152 11.98 7.55 20.33
N ARG A 153 12.78 8.62 20.31
CA ARG A 153 12.68 9.73 19.35
C ARG A 153 12.64 9.30 17.88
N TYR A 154 13.36 8.22 17.53
CA TYR A 154 13.47 7.71 16.15
C TYR A 154 12.39 6.70 15.77
N SER A 155 11.48 6.32 16.68
CA SER A 155 10.44 5.32 16.38
C SER A 155 9.52 5.69 15.21
N PRO A 156 9.12 6.96 14.95
CA PRO A 156 8.31 7.27 13.77
C PRO A 156 9.05 6.95 12.46
N ILE A 157 10.35 7.23 12.40
CA ILE A 157 11.17 6.97 11.21
C ILE A 157 11.24 5.47 10.94
N ILE A 158 11.44 4.67 11.99
CA ILE A 158 11.49 3.20 11.88
C ILE A 158 10.15 2.66 11.39
N PHE A 159 9.03 3.09 11.99
CA PHE A 159 7.71 2.62 11.56
C PHE A 159 7.37 3.03 10.13
N LEU A 160 7.74 4.25 9.70
CA LEU A 160 7.56 4.70 8.33
C LEU A 160 8.45 3.92 7.35
N ALA A 161 9.67 3.59 7.74
CA ALA A 161 10.55 2.73 6.94
C ALA A 161 9.95 1.33 6.76
N VAL A 162 9.40 0.74 7.83
CA VAL A 162 8.70 -0.54 7.78
C VAL A 162 7.45 -0.47 6.90
N ALA A 163 6.63 0.57 7.04
CA ALA A 163 5.46 0.78 6.18
C ALA A 163 5.86 0.94 4.70
N SER A 164 6.99 1.59 4.43
CA SER A 164 7.55 1.72 3.08
C SER A 164 8.00 0.38 2.50
N LEU A 165 8.63 -0.49 3.30
CA LEU A 165 8.98 -1.85 2.89
C LEU A 165 7.74 -2.71 2.58
N VAL A 166 6.67 -2.57 3.37
CA VAL A 166 5.39 -3.24 3.10
C VAL A 166 4.73 -2.68 1.85
N ALA A 167 4.81 -1.38 1.60
CA ALA A 167 4.31 -0.79 0.36
C ALA A 167 5.11 -1.29 -0.85
N PHE A 168 6.44 -1.40 -0.72
CA PHE A 168 7.31 -1.94 -1.74
C PHE A 168 6.98 -3.39 -2.09
N SER A 169 6.71 -4.24 -1.08
CA SER A 169 6.29 -5.62 -1.34
C SER A 169 4.99 -5.72 -2.16
N ARG A 170 4.11 -4.70 -2.09
CA ARG A 170 2.89 -4.64 -2.92
C ARG A 170 3.12 -4.27 -4.37
N VAL A 171 4.25 -3.63 -4.69
CA VAL A 171 4.68 -3.31 -6.07
C VAL A 171 5.43 -4.49 -6.67
N TYR A 172 6.18 -5.21 -5.83
CA TYR A 172 6.91 -6.42 -6.23
C TYR A 172 5.99 -7.60 -6.57
N LEU A 173 4.93 -7.82 -5.78
CA LEU A 173 3.95 -8.91 -5.92
C LEU A 173 2.81 -8.59 -6.89
#